data_AF-A0A1G4J7U2-F1
#
_entry.id   AF-A0A1G4J7U2-F1
#
_cell.length_a   1.000
_cell.length_b   1.000
_cell.length_c   1.000
_cell.angle_alpha   90.00
_cell.angle_beta   90.00
_cell.angle_gamma   90.00
#
_symmetry.space_group_name_H-M   'P 1'
#
loop_
_entity.id
_entity.type
_entity.pdbx_description
1 polymer ?
#
loop_
_entity_poly.entity_id
_entity_poly.type
_entity_poly.pdbx_seq_one_letter_code
_entity_poly.pdbx_strand_id
1 'polypeptide(L)'
;METLLVVLDVVFYSTFIIGLGSILLAKLQAPLLLKYGKTLQDVKTSSKGFSGYLQTLRVPKRCFQHFYFYSTFIAALNLRQSNTVLAILVFLHSIRRLWETLLVNKFGQNSFIHVSHYLVGLWFYSTVNYTVFTYQDGEHSVSLWLRLFSLLMFAMASWDQHQNHCHLAQLRKYTLPTYGLFRVVGSPHYLDEVGIYLALAMYTNSFKMWLCVVWVMVNLTISALETRYWYRRKFPATAPSYAIIPWVL
;
A
#
# COMPACT_ATOMS: atom_id res chain seq x y z
N MET A 1 6.25 -31.37 -5.97
CA MET A 1 6.44 -30.09 -5.26
C MET A 1 7.03 -29.04 -6.20
N GLU A 2 8.12 -29.36 -6.90
CA GLU A 2 8.79 -28.47 -7.86
C GLU A 2 7.87 -27.95 -8.98
N THR A 3 7.12 -28.84 -9.65
CA THR A 3 6.15 -28.44 -10.70
C THR A 3 5.09 -27.47 -10.19
N LEU A 4 4.65 -27.62 -8.95
CA LEU A 4 3.67 -26.72 -8.33
C LEU A 4 4.28 -25.33 -8.09
N LEU A 5 5.52 -25.26 -7.61
CA LEU A 5 6.22 -23.99 -7.39
C LEU A 5 6.46 -23.23 -8.70
N VAL A 6 6.81 -23.94 -9.79
CA VAL A 6 6.94 -23.33 -11.12
C VAL A 6 5.62 -22.72 -11.57
N VAL A 7 4.50 -23.44 -11.43
CA VAL A 7 3.17 -22.92 -11.78
C VAL A 7 2.82 -21.69 -10.92
N LEU A 8 3.08 -21.74 -9.62
CA LEU A 8 2.82 -20.63 -8.71
C LEU A 8 3.67 -19.40 -9.02
N ASP A 9 4.92 -19.58 -9.46
CA ASP A 9 5.78 -18.48 -9.91
C ASP A 9 5.25 -17.85 -11.21
N VAL A 10 4.83 -18.66 -12.18
CA VAL A 10 4.19 -18.15 -13.40
C VAL A 10 2.93 -17.35 -13.06
N VAL A 11 2.09 -17.85 -12.16
CA VAL A 11 0.89 -17.14 -11.67
C VAL A 11 1.29 -15.84 -11.00
N PHE A 12 2.28 -15.85 -10.11
CA PHE A 12 2.79 -14.66 -9.44
C PHE A 12 3.17 -13.57 -10.46
N TYR A 13 4.07 -13.87 -11.39
CA TYR A 13 4.55 -12.88 -12.37
C TYR A 13 3.42 -12.39 -13.28
N SER A 14 2.56 -13.30 -13.76
CA SER A 14 1.42 -12.94 -14.61
C SER A 14 0.45 -12.00 -13.91
N THR A 15 0.19 -12.21 -12.61
CA THR A 15 -0.72 -11.34 -11.85
C THR A 15 -0.16 -9.93 -11.63
N PHE A 16 1.16 -9.73 -11.55
CA PHE A 16 1.75 -8.38 -11.51
C PHE A 16 1.58 -7.64 -12.83
N ILE A 17 1.75 -8.32 -13.97
CA ILE A 17 1.52 -7.74 -15.31
C ILE A 17 0.05 -7.34 -15.44
N ILE A 18 -0.88 -8.24 -15.10
CA ILE A 18 -2.32 -7.98 -15.14
C ILE A 18 -2.68 -6.84 -14.17
N GLY A 19 -2.15 -6.87 -12.95
CA GLY A 19 -2.37 -5.84 -11.94
C GLY A 19 -1.95 -4.46 -12.43
N LEU A 20 -0.69 -4.31 -12.87
CA LEU A 20 -0.16 -3.03 -13.35
C LEU A 20 -0.91 -2.54 -14.60
N GLY A 21 -1.22 -3.45 -15.54
CA GLY A 21 -2.06 -3.11 -16.69
C GLY A 21 -3.44 -2.63 -16.27
N SER A 22 -4.08 -3.32 -15.32
CA SER A 22 -5.43 -2.98 -14.83
C SER A 22 -5.48 -1.61 -14.15
N ILE A 23 -4.45 -1.23 -13.38
CA ILE A 23 -4.44 0.06 -12.67
C ILE A 23 -4.21 1.22 -13.63
N LEU A 24 -3.38 1.03 -14.65
CA LEU A 24 -3.16 2.01 -15.71
C LEU A 24 -4.40 2.18 -16.58
N LEU A 25 -5.04 1.07 -16.99
CA LEU A 25 -6.30 1.10 -17.71
C LEU A 25 -7.41 1.77 -16.89
N ALA A 26 -7.53 1.44 -15.60
CA ALA A 26 -8.48 2.09 -14.70
C ALA A 26 -8.22 3.60 -14.60
N LYS A 27 -6.96 4.04 -14.56
CA LYS A 27 -6.61 5.47 -14.52
C LYS A 27 -7.03 6.20 -15.79
N LEU A 28 -6.92 5.54 -16.95
CA LEU A 28 -7.24 6.14 -18.24
C LEU A 28 -8.75 6.10 -18.56
N GLN A 29 -9.42 4.99 -18.27
CA GLN A 29 -10.79 4.73 -18.75
C GLN A 29 -11.84 4.77 -17.65
N ALA A 30 -11.48 4.49 -16.40
CA ALA A 30 -12.41 4.39 -15.29
C ALA A 30 -11.87 5.01 -13.98
N PRO A 31 -11.44 6.29 -13.99
CA PRO A 31 -10.74 6.90 -12.85
C PRO A 31 -11.59 6.96 -11.59
N LEU A 32 -12.92 6.87 -11.72
CA LEU A 32 -13.84 6.79 -10.59
C LEU A 32 -13.62 5.56 -9.71
N LEU A 33 -13.15 4.45 -10.28
CA LEU A 33 -12.86 3.24 -9.55
C LEU A 33 -11.71 3.44 -8.56
N LEU A 34 -10.77 4.34 -8.87
CA LEU A 34 -9.57 4.66 -8.09
C LEU A 34 -9.82 5.67 -6.97
N LYS A 35 -11.01 6.29 -6.92
CA LYS A 35 -11.37 7.30 -5.92
C LYS A 35 -12.09 6.66 -4.75
N TYR A 36 -11.75 7.08 -3.54
CA TYR A 36 -12.38 6.61 -2.31
C TYR A 36 -12.28 7.63 -1.17
N GLY A 37 -13.23 7.56 -0.23
CA GLY A 37 -13.31 8.50 0.89
C GLY A 37 -13.47 9.95 0.42
N LYS A 38 -12.48 10.80 0.73
CA LYS A 38 -12.53 12.25 0.45
C LYS A 38 -12.53 12.58 -1.05
N THR A 39 -11.89 11.76 -1.88
CA THR A 39 -11.74 12.03 -3.31
C THR A 39 -13.01 11.74 -4.13
N LEU A 40 -14.03 11.13 -3.50
CA LEU A 40 -15.26 10.69 -4.14
C LEU A 40 -16.45 11.64 -3.92
N GLN A 41 -16.32 12.65 -3.05
CA GLN A 41 -17.47 13.45 -2.57
C GLN A 41 -18.18 14.27 -3.65
N ASP A 42 -17.49 14.62 -4.75
CA ASP A 42 -18.02 15.51 -5.80
C ASP A 42 -18.34 14.80 -7.12
N VAL A 43 -18.31 13.46 -7.14
CA VAL A 43 -18.52 12.70 -8.38
C VAL A 43 -20.00 12.34 -8.55
N LYS A 44 -20.66 12.93 -9.55
CA LYS A 44 -21.98 12.46 -10.02
C LYS A 44 -21.81 11.22 -10.91
N THR A 45 -22.19 10.04 -10.43
CA THR A 45 -22.26 8.83 -11.25
C THR A 45 -23.47 8.89 -12.16
N SER A 46 -23.26 9.09 -13.48
CA SER A 46 -24.31 9.25 -14.49
C SER A 46 -24.34 8.12 -15.54
N SER A 47 -23.98 6.89 -15.15
CA SER A 47 -24.03 5.74 -16.05
C SER A 47 -25.31 4.91 -15.81
N LYS A 48 -26.17 4.79 -16.82
CA LYS A 48 -27.31 3.85 -16.83
C LYS A 48 -26.83 2.47 -17.31
N GLY A 49 -27.38 1.40 -16.73
CA GLY A 49 -27.10 0.01 -17.13
C GLY A 49 -26.06 -0.73 -16.29
N PHE A 50 -25.60 -1.89 -16.77
CA PHE A 50 -24.70 -2.81 -16.03
C PHE A 50 -23.37 -2.16 -15.62
N SER A 51 -22.77 -1.32 -16.48
CA SER A 51 -21.54 -0.57 -16.15
C SER A 51 -21.74 0.40 -14.99
N GLY A 52 -22.91 1.05 -14.92
CA GLY A 52 -23.28 1.91 -13.80
C GLY A 52 -23.44 1.12 -12.50
N TYR A 53 -24.05 -0.06 -12.56
CA TYR A 53 -24.16 -0.96 -11.41
C TYR A 53 -22.80 -1.43 -10.90
N LEU A 54 -21.86 -1.77 -11.78
CA LEU A 54 -20.51 -2.15 -11.36
C LEU A 54 -19.80 -1.04 -10.59
N GLN A 55 -19.98 0.23 -10.96
CA GLN A 55 -19.37 1.37 -10.27
C GLN A 55 -19.93 1.64 -8.86
N THR A 56 -21.10 1.08 -8.52
CA THR A 56 -21.71 1.24 -7.19
C THR A 56 -21.26 0.16 -6.20
N LEU A 57 -20.57 -0.90 -6.67
CA LEU A 57 -20.08 -1.99 -5.84
C LEU A 57 -18.98 -1.50 -4.89
N ARG A 58 -19.37 -1.31 -3.63
CA ARG A 58 -18.54 -0.70 -2.60
C ARG A 58 -18.59 -1.48 -1.31
N VAL A 59 -17.47 -1.48 -0.60
CA VAL A 59 -17.38 -2.01 0.76
C VAL A 59 -16.96 -0.88 1.72
N PRO A 60 -17.40 -0.94 2.99
CA PRO A 60 -16.94 0.00 4.00
C PRO A 60 -15.42 0.06 4.07
N LYS A 61 -14.85 1.26 4.19
CA LYS A 61 -13.39 1.45 4.26
C LYS A 61 -12.75 0.70 5.44
N ARG A 62 -13.50 0.46 6.53
CA ARG A 62 -13.05 -0.38 7.66
C ARG A 62 -12.63 -1.80 7.26
N CYS A 63 -13.09 -2.32 6.11
CA CYS A 63 -12.69 -3.62 5.59
C CYS A 63 -11.18 -3.71 5.24
N PHE A 64 -10.43 -2.59 5.23
CA PHE A 64 -8.97 -2.61 5.20
C PHE A 64 -8.35 -3.48 6.31
N GLN A 65 -9.03 -3.61 7.45
CA GLN A 65 -8.57 -4.50 8.54
C GLN A 65 -8.43 -5.96 8.09
N HIS A 66 -9.25 -6.43 7.14
CA HIS A 66 -9.20 -7.82 6.67
C HIS A 66 -7.88 -8.15 5.99
N PHE A 67 -7.29 -7.18 5.28
CA PHE A 67 -6.01 -7.38 4.60
C PHE A 67 -4.89 -7.62 5.60
N TYR A 68 -4.86 -6.82 6.67
CA TYR A 68 -3.85 -6.92 7.71
C TYR A 68 -4.07 -8.13 8.62
N PHE A 69 -5.32 -8.52 8.88
CA PHE A 69 -5.60 -9.80 9.56
C PHE A 69 -5.08 -10.97 8.74
N TYR A 70 -5.45 -11.03 7.46
CA TYR A 70 -5.00 -12.06 6.53
C TYR A 70 -3.47 -12.08 6.42
N SER A 71 -2.84 -10.94 6.15
CA SER A 71 -1.37 -10.85 6.02
C SER A 71 -0.66 -11.24 7.31
N THR A 72 -1.13 -10.78 8.46
CA THR A 72 -0.52 -11.12 9.76
C THR A 72 -0.60 -12.62 10.04
N PHE A 73 -1.74 -13.24 9.73
CA PHE A 73 -1.92 -14.67 9.88
C PHE A 73 -0.96 -15.47 8.98
N ILE A 74 -0.89 -15.15 7.68
CA ILE A 74 0.02 -15.85 6.75
C ILE A 74 1.49 -15.55 7.10
N ALA A 75 1.82 -14.32 7.48
CA ALA A 75 3.18 -13.97 7.89
C ALA A 75 3.62 -14.73 9.15
N ALA A 76 2.71 -14.99 10.09
CA ALA A 76 3.00 -15.83 11.25
C ALA A 76 3.32 -17.30 10.85
N LEU A 77 2.60 -17.85 9.86
CA LEU A 77 2.90 -19.17 9.30
C LEU A 77 4.28 -19.18 8.62
N ASN A 78 4.58 -18.17 7.81
CA ASN A 78 5.89 -18.01 7.15
C ASN A 78 7.04 -17.87 8.15
N LEU A 79 6.81 -17.13 9.24
CA LEU A 79 7.77 -16.98 10.34
C LEU A 79 8.05 -18.32 11.02
N ARG A 80 7.00 -19.09 11.31
CA ARG A 80 7.12 -20.44 11.89
C ARG A 80 7.86 -21.41 10.96
N GLN A 81 7.63 -21.31 9.65
CA GLN A 81 8.21 -22.23 8.69
C GLN A 81 9.68 -21.94 8.36
N SER A 82 10.02 -20.68 8.08
CA SER A 82 11.35 -20.30 7.55
C SER A 82 12.26 -19.62 8.58
N ASN A 83 11.67 -18.98 9.59
CA ASN A 83 12.36 -18.16 10.61
C ASN A 83 13.43 -17.19 10.04
N THR A 84 13.23 -16.70 8.81
CA THR A 84 14.16 -15.76 8.17
C THR A 84 13.95 -14.34 8.71
N VAL A 85 14.98 -13.50 8.63
CA VAL A 85 14.85 -12.07 8.95
C VAL A 85 13.76 -11.41 8.10
N LEU A 86 13.63 -11.79 6.82
CA LEU A 86 12.55 -11.30 5.97
C LEU A 86 11.16 -11.65 6.54
N ALA A 87 10.95 -12.89 6.99
CA ALA A 87 9.68 -13.30 7.60
C ALA A 87 9.39 -12.52 8.88
N ILE A 88 10.40 -12.25 9.70
CA ILE A 88 10.29 -11.39 10.89
C ILE A 88 9.86 -9.97 10.49
N LEU A 89 10.53 -9.35 9.52
CA LEU A 89 10.21 -7.98 9.09
C LEU A 89 8.80 -7.87 8.52
N VAL A 90 8.37 -8.81 7.68
CA VAL A 90 7.01 -8.80 7.10
C VAL A 90 5.93 -9.08 8.15
N PHE A 91 6.22 -9.95 9.13
CA PHE A 91 5.32 -10.17 10.27
C PHE A 91 5.19 -8.90 11.12
N LEU A 92 6.31 -8.27 11.51
CA LEU A 92 6.34 -7.02 12.28
C LEU A 92 5.62 -5.89 11.55
N HIS A 93 5.83 -5.77 10.23
CA HIS A 93 5.09 -4.82 9.40
C HIS A 93 3.59 -5.10 9.45
N SER A 94 3.18 -6.34 9.15
CA SER A 94 1.76 -6.72 9.07
C SER A 94 1.02 -6.52 10.41
N ILE A 95 1.62 -6.95 11.53
CA ILE A 95 1.00 -6.84 12.86
C ILE A 95 0.92 -5.39 13.33
N ARG A 96 1.96 -4.57 13.06
CA ARG A 96 1.91 -3.12 13.34
C ARG A 96 0.77 -2.47 12.56
N ARG A 97 0.67 -2.75 11.25
CA ARG A 97 -0.39 -2.19 10.40
C ARG A 97 -1.79 -2.67 10.81
N LEU A 98 -1.91 -3.91 11.28
CA LEU A 98 -3.15 -4.42 11.87
C LEU A 98 -3.53 -3.64 13.13
N TRP A 99 -2.60 -3.51 14.07
CA TRP A 99 -2.80 -2.77 15.31
C TRP A 99 -3.16 -1.30 15.06
N GLU A 100 -2.43 -0.61 14.17
CA GLU A 100 -2.75 0.77 13.76
C GLU A 100 -4.14 0.86 13.13
N THR A 101 -4.53 -0.13 12.32
CA THR A 101 -5.83 -0.16 11.67
C THR A 101 -6.97 -0.34 12.67
N LEU A 102 -6.77 -1.14 13.71
CA LEU A 102 -7.79 -1.42 14.72
C LEU A 102 -7.90 -0.29 15.76
N LEU A 103 -6.78 0.29 16.18
CA LEU A 103 -6.74 1.14 17.37
C LEU A 103 -6.38 2.62 17.09
N VAL A 104 -5.68 2.91 15.99
CA VAL A 104 -5.27 4.28 15.64
C VAL A 104 -6.17 4.90 14.58
N ASN A 105 -6.48 4.15 13.52
CA ASN A 105 -7.19 4.68 12.36
C ASN A 105 -8.68 4.95 12.65
N LYS A 106 -9.11 6.19 12.40
CA LYS A 106 -10.52 6.59 12.52
C LYS A 106 -11.22 6.55 11.15
N PHE A 107 -11.92 5.45 10.88
CA PHE A 107 -12.73 5.32 9.67
C PHE A 107 -14.04 6.09 9.80
N GLY A 108 -14.34 6.96 8.83
CA GLY A 108 -15.63 7.64 8.79
C GLY A 108 -16.77 6.69 8.43
N GLN A 109 -17.93 6.84 9.06
CA GLN A 109 -19.11 5.98 8.86
C GLN A 109 -19.54 5.87 7.38
N ASN A 110 -19.45 6.97 6.62
CA ASN A 110 -19.79 7.01 5.19
C ASN A 110 -18.55 6.94 4.26
N SER A 111 -17.46 6.31 4.70
CA SER A 111 -16.27 6.11 3.88
C SER A 111 -16.29 4.73 3.24
N PHE A 112 -16.28 4.70 1.91
CA PHE A 112 -16.33 3.47 1.13
C PHE A 112 -15.13 3.36 0.18
N ILE A 113 -14.75 2.13 -0.13
CA ILE A 113 -13.82 1.77 -1.20
C ILE A 113 -14.54 0.89 -2.22
N HIS A 114 -14.11 0.91 -3.48
CA HIS A 114 -14.66 0.03 -4.50
C HIS A 114 -14.23 -1.44 -4.24
N VAL A 115 -15.07 -2.41 -4.61
CA VAL A 115 -14.76 -3.85 -4.42
C VAL A 115 -13.46 -4.25 -5.14
N SER A 116 -13.15 -3.64 -6.28
CA SER A 116 -11.88 -3.90 -6.97
C SER A 116 -10.66 -3.56 -6.11
N HIS A 117 -10.69 -2.45 -5.36
CA HIS A 117 -9.61 -2.12 -4.42
C HIS A 117 -9.49 -3.14 -3.31
N TYR A 118 -10.63 -3.69 -2.88
CA TYR A 118 -10.65 -4.71 -1.86
C TYR A 118 -10.00 -6.02 -2.31
N LEU A 119 -10.35 -6.49 -3.51
CA LEU A 119 -9.76 -7.70 -4.10
C LEU A 119 -8.28 -7.53 -4.40
N VAL A 120 -7.90 -6.37 -4.97
CA VAL A 120 -6.49 -6.03 -5.25
C VAL A 120 -5.67 -5.94 -3.97
N GLY A 121 -6.24 -5.42 -2.88
CA GLY A 121 -5.60 -5.43 -1.56
C GLY A 121 -5.29 -6.84 -1.07
N LEU A 122 -6.27 -7.74 -1.09
CA LEU A 122 -6.07 -9.15 -0.71
C LEU A 122 -5.01 -9.83 -1.59
N TRP A 123 -5.11 -9.66 -2.90
CA TRP A 123 -4.13 -10.20 -3.85
C TRP A 123 -2.71 -9.73 -3.52
N PHE A 124 -2.50 -8.43 -3.30
CA PHE A 124 -1.17 -7.90 -3.02
C PHE A 124 -0.57 -8.47 -1.72
N TYR A 125 -1.36 -8.61 -0.65
CA TYR A 125 -0.84 -9.24 0.58
C TYR A 125 -0.57 -10.74 0.41
N SER A 126 -1.30 -11.43 -0.47
CA SER A 126 -0.96 -12.81 -0.86
C SER A 126 0.37 -12.87 -1.59
N THR A 127 0.65 -11.95 -2.53
CA THR A 127 1.92 -11.95 -3.27
C THR A 127 3.13 -11.60 -2.40
N VAL A 128 2.99 -10.65 -1.46
CA VAL A 128 4.04 -10.36 -0.47
C VAL A 128 4.36 -11.59 0.36
N ASN A 129 3.35 -12.27 0.90
CA ASN A 129 3.57 -13.47 1.70
C ASN A 129 4.10 -14.66 0.89
N TYR A 130 3.71 -14.80 -0.38
CA TYR A 130 4.29 -15.78 -1.30
C TYR A 130 5.77 -15.49 -1.58
N THR A 131 6.13 -14.21 -1.70
CA THR A 131 7.53 -13.80 -1.84
C THR A 131 8.35 -14.22 -0.62
N VAL A 132 7.82 -14.04 0.59
CA VAL A 132 8.48 -14.50 1.82
C VAL A 132 8.58 -16.03 1.86
N PHE A 133 7.51 -16.74 1.50
CA PHE A 133 7.46 -18.21 1.51
C PHE A 133 8.49 -18.83 0.58
N THR A 134 8.71 -18.23 -0.59
CA THR A 134 9.67 -18.72 -1.59
C THR A 134 11.08 -18.16 -1.43
N TYR A 135 11.32 -17.25 -0.47
CA TYR A 135 12.63 -16.66 -0.25
C TYR A 135 13.58 -17.64 0.43
N GLN A 136 14.76 -17.82 -0.16
CA GLN A 136 15.84 -18.63 0.41
C GLN A 136 17.02 -17.71 0.76
N ASP A 137 17.40 -17.69 2.04
CA ASP A 137 18.53 -16.87 2.47
C ASP A 137 19.83 -17.43 1.88
N GLY A 138 20.64 -16.56 1.27
CA GLY A 138 21.87 -16.94 0.57
C GLY A 138 21.74 -17.12 -0.95
N GLU A 139 20.53 -17.12 -1.53
CA GLU A 139 20.34 -17.18 -2.98
C GLU A 139 20.89 -15.94 -3.71
N HIS A 140 20.87 -14.79 -3.04
CA HIS A 140 21.38 -13.53 -3.57
C HIS A 140 22.54 -12.99 -2.74
N SER A 141 23.64 -12.63 -3.42
CA SER A 141 24.81 -12.00 -2.80
C SER A 141 24.50 -10.53 -2.45
N VAL A 142 24.08 -10.30 -1.20
CA VAL A 142 23.82 -8.96 -0.64
C VAL A 142 24.87 -8.64 0.40
N SER A 143 25.54 -7.49 0.27
CA SER A 143 26.57 -7.08 1.24
C SER A 143 25.98 -6.84 2.63
N LEU A 144 26.76 -7.12 3.68
CA LEU A 144 26.34 -6.87 5.08
C LEU A 144 25.93 -5.41 5.28
N TRP A 145 26.68 -4.45 4.71
CA TRP A 145 26.37 -3.03 4.80
C TRP A 145 25.00 -2.68 4.19
N LEU A 146 24.66 -3.27 3.04
CA LEU A 146 23.35 -3.06 2.43
C LEU A 146 22.22 -3.68 3.26
N ARG A 147 22.45 -4.86 3.86
CA ARG A 147 21.48 -5.46 4.80
C ARG A 147 21.26 -4.58 6.02
N LEU A 148 22.32 -4.06 6.65
CA LEU A 148 22.23 -3.17 7.81
C LEU A 148 21.53 -1.86 7.46
N PHE A 149 21.88 -1.25 6.33
CA PHE A 149 21.20 -0.05 5.82
C PHE A 149 19.71 -0.30 5.58
N SER A 150 19.37 -1.45 4.98
CA SER A 150 17.98 -1.85 4.76
C SER A 150 17.20 -2.00 6.07
N LEU A 151 17.79 -2.61 7.10
CA LEU A 151 17.16 -2.74 8.41
C LEU A 151 16.92 -1.37 9.07
N LEU A 152 17.90 -0.47 8.99
CA LEU A 152 17.76 0.90 9.48
C LEU A 152 16.65 1.65 8.74
N MET A 153 16.64 1.57 7.41
CA MET A 153 15.62 2.21 6.58
C MET A 153 14.22 1.66 6.88
N PHE A 154 14.07 0.34 7.03
CA PHE A 154 12.81 -0.31 7.40
C PHE A 154 12.29 0.21 8.74
N ALA A 155 13.18 0.32 9.74
CA ALA A 155 12.83 0.81 11.07
C ALA A 155 12.42 2.30 11.03
N MET A 156 13.21 3.15 10.39
CA MET A 156 12.93 4.58 10.27
C MET A 156 11.63 4.86 9.51
N ALA A 157 11.42 4.21 8.36
CA ALA A 157 10.20 4.38 7.58
C ALA A 157 8.97 3.83 8.33
N SER A 158 9.10 2.68 9.01
CA SER A 158 8.01 2.14 9.85
C SER A 158 7.65 3.08 11.00
N TRP A 159 8.65 3.71 11.62
CA TRP A 159 8.45 4.68 12.68
C TRP A 159 7.77 5.96 12.17
N ASP A 160 8.29 6.59 11.11
CA ASP A 160 7.69 7.83 10.59
C ASP A 160 6.27 7.59 10.07
N GLN A 161 6.04 6.44 9.42
CA GLN A 161 4.70 6.04 9.00
C GLN A 161 3.73 5.96 10.17
N HIS A 162 4.16 5.35 11.28
CA HIS A 162 3.34 5.24 12.47
C HIS A 162 3.00 6.64 13.04
N GLN A 163 3.99 7.53 13.15
CA GLN A 163 3.79 8.90 13.60
C GLN A 163 2.82 9.66 12.69
N ASN A 164 2.95 9.49 11.37
CA ASN A 164 2.04 10.07 10.39
C ASN A 164 0.61 9.56 10.57
N HIS A 165 0.39 8.27 10.84
CA HIS A 165 -0.94 7.73 11.14
C HIS A 165 -1.52 8.28 12.45
N CYS A 166 -0.73 8.35 13.52
CA CYS A 166 -1.15 8.95 14.79
C CYS A 166 -1.56 10.42 14.61
N HIS A 167 -0.76 11.21 13.89
CA HIS A 167 -1.10 12.59 13.58
C HIS A 167 -2.43 12.69 12.82
N LEU A 168 -2.59 11.90 11.75
CA LEU A 168 -3.83 11.88 10.96
C LEU A 168 -5.06 11.47 11.78
N ALA A 169 -4.90 10.59 12.77
CA ALA A 169 -5.98 10.15 13.66
C ALA A 169 -6.42 11.22 14.68
N GLN A 170 -5.54 12.15 15.03
CA GLN A 170 -5.84 13.27 15.93
C GLN A 170 -6.55 14.42 15.21
N LEU A 171 -6.36 14.53 13.90
CA LEU A 171 -6.97 15.59 13.10
C LEU A 171 -8.49 15.45 13.02
N ARG A 172 -9.17 16.60 13.04
CA ARG A 172 -10.58 16.66 12.63
C ARG A 172 -10.69 16.25 11.17
N LYS A 173 -11.68 15.42 10.85
CA LYS A 173 -11.82 14.82 9.53
C LYS A 173 -11.80 15.91 8.43
N TYR A 174 -10.98 15.68 7.39
CA TYR A 174 -10.82 16.56 6.24
C TYR A 174 -10.19 17.93 6.52
N THR A 175 -9.40 18.05 7.60
CA THR A 175 -8.45 19.16 7.79
C THR A 175 -7.13 18.87 7.07
N LEU A 176 -6.37 19.92 6.77
CA LEU A 176 -5.06 19.80 6.15
C LEU A 176 -4.03 19.42 7.23
N PRO A 177 -3.30 18.29 7.09
CA PRO A 177 -2.20 17.96 7.99
C PRO A 177 -1.00 18.90 7.76
N THR A 178 -0.31 19.28 8.83
CA THR A 178 0.82 20.25 8.79
C THR A 178 2.05 19.80 9.58
N TYR A 179 2.04 18.57 10.09
CA TYR A 179 3.16 17.95 10.79
C TYR A 179 4.24 17.44 9.82
N GLY A 180 5.52 17.65 10.14
CA GLY A 180 6.65 17.09 9.40
C GLY A 180 6.57 17.32 7.89
N LEU A 181 6.74 16.24 7.12
CA LEU A 181 6.71 16.27 5.66
C LEU A 181 5.34 16.64 5.06
N PHE A 182 4.24 16.62 5.83
CA PHE A 182 2.93 17.07 5.32
C PHE A 182 2.92 18.54 4.87
N ARG A 183 3.91 19.35 5.32
CA ARG A 183 4.10 20.74 4.86
C ARG A 183 4.51 20.83 3.39
N VAL A 184 5.10 19.78 2.84
CA VAL A 184 5.70 19.75 1.50
C VAL A 184 4.98 18.75 0.60
N VAL A 185 4.63 17.57 1.12
CA VAL A 185 3.95 16.48 0.39
C VAL A 185 2.56 16.18 0.97
N GLY A 186 1.61 15.82 0.11
CA GLY A 186 0.24 15.50 0.52
C GLY A 186 0.12 14.19 1.33
N SER A 187 0.97 13.22 1.04
CA SER A 187 0.89 11.86 1.62
C SER A 187 2.26 11.28 2.00
N PRO A 188 2.98 11.84 3.00
CA PRO A 188 4.27 11.31 3.47
C PRO A 188 4.19 9.86 3.96
N HIS A 189 3.12 9.47 4.67
CA HIS A 189 2.87 8.07 5.05
C HIS A 189 2.86 7.05 3.88
N TYR A 190 2.60 7.52 2.64
CA TYR A 190 2.72 6.68 1.45
C TYR A 190 4.16 6.58 0.96
N LEU A 191 4.96 7.64 1.10
CA LEU A 191 6.40 7.60 0.87
C LEU A 191 7.06 6.61 1.84
N ASP A 192 6.64 6.63 3.11
CA ASP A 192 7.15 5.69 4.10
C ASP A 192 6.85 4.23 3.74
N GLU A 193 5.65 3.94 3.25
CA GLU A 193 5.30 2.59 2.79
C GLU A 193 6.19 2.15 1.62
N VAL A 194 6.42 3.03 0.63
CA VAL A 194 7.37 2.75 -0.46
C VAL A 194 8.77 2.48 0.12
N GLY A 195 9.20 3.26 1.12
CA GLY A 195 10.47 3.08 1.81
C GLY A 195 10.59 1.73 2.54
N ILE A 196 9.52 1.27 3.18
CA ILE A 196 9.46 -0.04 3.84
C ILE A 196 9.67 -1.17 2.81
N TYR A 197 8.93 -1.16 1.70
CA TYR A 197 9.07 -2.19 0.67
C TYR A 197 10.42 -2.11 -0.03
N LEU A 198 10.95 -0.91 -0.26
CA LEU A 198 12.29 -0.72 -0.81
C LEU A 198 13.37 -1.30 0.10
N ALA A 199 13.25 -1.12 1.41
CA ALA A 199 14.12 -1.75 2.38
C ALA A 199 14.05 -3.28 2.32
N LEU A 200 12.85 -3.87 2.21
CA LEU A 200 12.70 -5.32 2.03
C LEU A 200 13.34 -5.81 0.72
N ALA A 201 13.20 -5.06 -0.37
CA ALA A 201 13.80 -5.39 -1.66
C ALA A 201 15.34 -5.29 -1.63
N MET A 202 15.90 -4.25 -1.01
CA MET A 202 17.36 -4.12 -0.84
C MET A 202 17.94 -5.20 0.09
N TYR A 203 17.22 -5.56 1.16
CA TYR A 203 17.64 -6.61 2.08
C TYR A 203 17.75 -7.97 1.37
N THR A 204 16.76 -8.29 0.54
CA THR A 204 16.64 -9.60 -0.12
C THR A 204 17.35 -9.65 -1.47
N ASN A 205 17.46 -8.51 -2.15
CA ASN A 205 17.72 -8.38 -3.59
C ASN A 205 16.86 -9.30 -4.48
N SER A 206 15.68 -9.71 -3.99
CA SER A 206 14.79 -10.62 -4.71
C SER A 206 13.99 -9.87 -5.77
N PHE A 207 13.97 -10.40 -6.99
CA PHE A 207 13.16 -9.84 -8.07
C PHE A 207 11.66 -9.77 -7.72
N LYS A 208 11.13 -10.78 -7.03
CA LYS A 208 9.74 -10.81 -6.54
C LYS A 208 9.45 -9.65 -5.58
N MET A 209 10.39 -9.32 -4.70
CA MET A 209 10.24 -8.19 -3.78
C MET A 209 10.38 -6.84 -4.49
N TRP A 210 11.26 -6.73 -5.50
CA TRP A 210 11.33 -5.55 -6.37
C TRP A 210 10.01 -5.31 -7.14
N LEU A 211 9.33 -6.36 -7.61
CA LEU A 211 7.99 -6.23 -8.20
C LEU A 211 6.96 -5.69 -7.18
N CYS A 212 7.05 -6.12 -5.92
CA CYS A 212 6.23 -5.56 -4.85
C CYS A 212 6.49 -4.06 -4.66
N VAL A 213 7.75 -3.60 -4.72
CA VAL A 213 8.09 -2.17 -4.68
C VAL A 213 7.45 -1.40 -5.82
N VAL A 214 7.58 -1.89 -7.05
CA VAL A 214 6.99 -1.25 -8.24
C VAL A 214 5.47 -1.12 -8.07
N TRP A 215 4.81 -2.18 -7.63
CA TRP A 215 3.37 -2.16 -7.36
C TRP A 215 2.98 -1.11 -6.31
N VAL A 216 3.64 -1.11 -5.15
CA VAL A 216 3.37 -0.17 -4.06
C VAL A 216 3.58 1.27 -4.52
N MET A 217 4.68 1.53 -5.22
CA MET A 217 5.01 2.85 -5.76
C MET A 217 3.93 3.34 -6.73
N VAL A 218 3.51 2.52 -7.70
CA VAL A 218 2.47 2.90 -8.68
C VAL A 218 1.14 3.14 -7.98
N ASN A 219 0.68 2.19 -7.16
CA ASN A 219 -0.63 2.25 -6.50
C ASN A 219 -0.73 3.46 -5.54
N LEU A 220 0.30 3.70 -4.74
CA LEU A 220 0.31 4.81 -3.79
C LEU A 220 0.53 6.16 -4.44
N THR A 221 1.29 6.23 -5.55
CA THR A 221 1.43 7.46 -6.32
C THR A 221 0.08 7.91 -6.89
N ILE A 222 -0.70 6.99 -7.46
CA ILE A 222 -2.05 7.30 -7.94
C ILE A 222 -2.92 7.84 -6.79
N SER A 223 -2.91 7.17 -5.63
CA SER A 223 -3.67 7.60 -4.45
C SER A 223 -3.21 8.97 -3.91
N ALA A 224 -1.90 9.24 -3.95
CA ALA A 224 -1.30 10.51 -3.51
C ALA A 224 -1.70 11.68 -4.42
N LEU A 225 -1.70 11.46 -5.74
CA LEU A 225 -2.10 12.48 -6.72
C LEU A 225 -3.56 12.90 -6.54
N GLU A 226 -4.47 11.93 -6.37
CA GLU A 226 -5.88 12.22 -6.08
C GLU A 226 -6.04 12.97 -4.74
N THR A 227 -5.22 12.61 -3.74
CA THR A 227 -5.20 13.30 -2.44
C THR A 227 -4.73 14.74 -2.55
N ARG A 228 -3.66 14.99 -3.31
CA ARG A 228 -3.14 16.35 -3.57
C ARG A 228 -4.14 17.19 -4.36
N TYR A 229 -4.78 16.61 -5.37
CA TYR A 229 -5.83 17.28 -6.14
C TYR A 229 -6.98 17.73 -5.23
N TRP A 230 -7.42 16.84 -4.33
CA TRP A 230 -8.45 17.18 -3.34
C TRP A 230 -7.99 18.30 -2.38
N TYR A 231 -6.74 18.27 -1.89
CA TYR A 231 -6.20 19.33 -1.03
C TYR A 231 -6.17 20.69 -1.76
N ARG A 232 -5.73 20.73 -3.01
CA ARG A 232 -5.67 21.98 -3.81
C ARG A 232 -7.04 22.60 -4.02
N ARG A 233 -8.09 21.79 -4.19
CA ARG A 233 -9.45 22.29 -4.34
C ARG A 233 -10.03 22.83 -3.03
N LYS A 234 -9.72 22.18 -1.90
CA LYS A 234 -10.27 22.57 -0.60
C LYS A 234 -9.46 23.67 0.10
N PHE A 235 -8.15 23.69 -0.09
CA PHE A 235 -7.20 24.59 0.59
C PHE A 235 -6.25 25.25 -0.43
N PRO A 236 -6.77 26.08 -1.35
CA PRO A 236 -5.99 26.58 -2.49
C PRO A 236 -4.72 27.35 -2.09
N ALA A 237 -4.74 28.06 -0.96
CA ALA A 237 -3.60 28.88 -0.51
C ALA A 237 -2.51 28.08 0.24
N THR A 238 -2.83 26.91 0.80
CA THR A 238 -1.93 26.21 1.73
C THR A 238 -1.69 24.74 1.36
N ALA A 239 -2.30 24.25 0.28
CA ALA A 239 -2.15 22.86 -0.13
C ALA A 239 -0.68 22.55 -0.51
N PRO A 240 -0.17 21.35 -0.12
CA PRO A 240 1.21 20.97 -0.39
C PRO A 240 1.51 20.93 -1.90
N SER A 241 2.72 21.36 -2.23
CA SER A 241 3.20 21.44 -3.61
C SER A 241 3.46 20.09 -4.24
N TYR A 242 3.69 19.04 -3.47
CA TYR A 242 4.02 17.69 -3.96
C TYR A 242 3.03 16.66 -3.40
N ALA A 243 2.90 15.51 -4.06
CA ALA A 243 1.95 14.46 -3.72
C ALA A 243 2.56 13.44 -2.76
N ILE A 244 3.75 12.92 -3.10
CA ILE A 244 4.40 11.81 -2.41
C ILE A 244 5.92 11.99 -2.30
N ILE A 245 6.62 12.40 -3.36
CA ILE A 245 8.08 12.59 -3.33
C ILE A 245 8.38 14.09 -3.26
N PRO A 246 8.98 14.57 -2.17
CA PRO A 246 9.38 15.97 -2.04
C PRO A 246 10.21 16.45 -3.24
N TRP A 247 9.92 17.64 -3.76
CA TRP A 247 10.62 18.26 -4.90
C TRP A 247 10.51 17.55 -6.26
N VAL A 248 9.80 16.41 -6.33
CA VAL A 248 9.64 15.63 -7.58
C VAL A 248 8.17 15.50 -7.95
N LEU A 249 7.34 14.91 -7.07
CA LEU A 249 5.97 14.50 -7.40
C LEU A 249 4.97 14.74 -6.29
#